data_AF-A0A2W6BWT7-F1
#
_entry.id   AF-A0A2W6BWT7-F1
#
_cell.length_a   1.000
_cell.length_b   1.000
_cell.length_c   1.000
_cell.angle_alpha   90.00
_cell.angle_beta   90.00
_cell.angle_gamma   90.00
#
_symmetry.space_group_name_H-M   'P 1'
#
loop_
_entity.id
_entity.type
_entity.pdbx_description
1 polymer ?
#
loop_
_entity_poly.entity_id
_entity_poly.type
_entity_poly.pdbx_seq_one_letter_code
_entity_poly.pdbx_strand_id
1 'polypeptide(L)'
;MSTRRTYTLTNKKTGRTRQVSGREAARSIQRASPGIYKSSEYDLRTKGSSHPGLTKAQQRGHARSSRGESSISRLRAIGQIERIPGSTLDKYYQTVKYISQGDSLTTAARKAGTTPETVRRVNEEHQLLDRPDRTSRRWGIRPAGHSIILTSDGEYFPPVDLDKRNLSRMGTYWAIVGNAQNGKGHQSLARFKHTIIRDVDGNQYRLETDLNVVLEWLDEQDFDSGDFERMFSSENGASRAA
;
A
#
# COMPACT_ATOMS: atom_id res chain seq x y z
N MET A 1 -35.77 17.73 6.74
CA MET A 1 -36.31 17.85 5.37
C MET A 1 -35.14 18.05 4.39
N SER A 2 -34.89 17.10 3.49
CA SER A 2 -33.76 17.18 2.54
C SER A 2 -34.19 17.96 1.29
N THR A 3 -33.70 19.19 1.13
CA THR A 3 -33.92 20.03 -0.05
C THR A 3 -33.21 19.42 -1.26
N ARG A 4 -33.97 18.82 -2.18
CA ARG A 4 -33.43 18.32 -3.46
C ARG A 4 -32.94 19.50 -4.29
N ARG A 5 -31.63 19.60 -4.51
CA ARG A 5 -31.03 20.56 -5.44
C ARG A 5 -31.52 20.26 -6.87
N THR A 6 -32.15 21.24 -7.49
CA THR A 6 -32.53 21.24 -8.91
C THR A 6 -31.47 21.99 -9.72
N TYR A 7 -31.30 21.57 -10.98
CA TYR A 7 -30.34 22.16 -11.91
C TYR A 7 -31.06 22.53 -13.19
N THR A 8 -30.70 23.67 -13.78
CA THR A 8 -31.25 24.12 -15.06
C THR A 8 -30.36 23.65 -16.20
N LEU A 9 -30.92 22.91 -17.14
CA LEU A 9 -30.25 22.50 -18.37
C LEU A 9 -30.79 23.30 -19.55
N THR A 10 -29.90 23.91 -20.32
CA THR A 10 -30.23 24.65 -21.55
C THR A 10 -29.76 23.87 -22.76
N ASN A 11 -30.67 23.56 -23.68
CA ASN A 11 -30.32 22.97 -24.96
C ASN A 11 -29.77 24.07 -25.90
N LYS A 12 -28.50 23.98 -26.27
CA LYS A 12 -27.82 24.99 -27.10
C LYS A 12 -28.39 25.12 -28.53
N LYS A 13 -29.01 24.07 -29.08
CA LYS A 13 -29.59 24.10 -30.45
C LYS A 13 -30.98 24.73 -30.50
N THR A 14 -31.76 24.57 -29.43
CA THR A 14 -33.17 24.98 -29.42
C THR A 14 -33.46 26.11 -28.44
N GLY A 15 -32.47 26.52 -27.63
CA GLY A 15 -32.62 27.53 -26.57
C GLY A 15 -33.48 27.08 -25.38
N ARG A 16 -34.11 25.90 -25.46
CA ARG A 16 -35.06 25.45 -24.43
C ARG A 16 -34.35 25.09 -23.13
N THR A 17 -34.88 25.59 -22.02
CA THR A 17 -34.43 25.30 -20.66
C THR A 17 -35.38 24.36 -19.94
N ARG A 18 -34.84 23.41 -19.16
CA ARG A 18 -35.65 22.59 -18.24
C ARG A 18 -34.95 22.40 -16.90
N GLN A 19 -35.74 22.35 -15.82
CA GLN A 19 -35.24 21.99 -14.49
C GLN A 19 -35.16 20.47 -14.38
N VAL A 20 -34.04 19.96 -13.88
CA VAL A 20 -33.81 18.54 -13.67
C VAL A 20 -33.25 18.26 -12.29
N SER A 21 -33.40 17.02 -11.83
CA SER A 21 -32.73 16.55 -10.63
C SER A 21 -31.21 16.45 -10.84
N GLY A 22 -30.41 16.52 -9.77
CA GLY A 22 -28.95 16.38 -9.88
C GLY A 22 -28.49 15.08 -10.56
N ARG A 23 -29.24 13.98 -10.43
CA ARG A 23 -28.92 12.70 -11.07
C ARG A 23 -29.12 12.75 -12.60
N GLU A 24 -30.13 13.48 -13.05
CA GLU A 24 -30.40 13.67 -14.48
C GLU A 24 -29.49 14.73 -15.10
N ALA A 25 -29.09 15.75 -14.34
CA ALA A 25 -28.02 16.69 -14.72
C ALA A 25 -26.68 15.96 -14.95
N ALA A 26 -26.28 15.08 -14.03
CA ALA A 26 -25.04 14.30 -14.19
C ALA A 26 -25.06 13.40 -15.44
N ARG A 27 -26.19 12.71 -15.70
CA ARG A 27 -26.35 11.85 -16.90
C ARG A 27 -26.34 12.63 -18.21
N SER A 28 -26.94 13.81 -18.23
CA SER A 28 -26.98 14.66 -19.43
C SER A 28 -25.60 15.26 -19.72
N ILE A 29 -24.83 15.66 -18.70
CA ILE A 29 -23.43 16.07 -18.86
C ILE A 29 -22.58 14.90 -19.40
N GLN A 30 -22.74 13.69 -18.85
CA GLN A 30 -22.04 12.48 -19.33
C GLN A 30 -22.33 12.16 -20.80
N ARG A 31 -23.59 12.34 -21.26
CA ARG A 31 -23.97 12.14 -22.66
C ARG A 31 -23.48 13.25 -23.59
N ALA A 32 -23.49 14.50 -23.13
CA ALA A 32 -23.14 15.67 -23.92
C ALA A 32 -21.63 15.87 -24.09
N SER A 33 -20.81 15.34 -23.18
CA SER A 33 -19.35 15.46 -23.26
C SER A 33 -18.64 14.19 -22.78
N PRO A 34 -18.73 13.08 -23.54
CA PRO A 34 -18.12 11.81 -23.16
C PRO A 34 -16.60 11.91 -22.94
N GLY A 35 -15.92 12.80 -23.68
CA GLY A 35 -14.47 13.00 -23.61
C GLY A 35 -13.99 13.68 -22.32
N ILE A 36 -14.75 14.63 -21.78
CA ILE A 36 -14.37 15.41 -20.57
C ILE A 36 -14.57 14.58 -19.30
N TYR A 37 -15.63 13.77 -19.26
CA TYR A 37 -15.86 12.82 -18.16
C TYR A 37 -14.82 11.69 -18.21
N LYS A 38 -14.50 11.17 -19.40
CA LYS A 38 -13.44 10.18 -19.56
C LYS A 38 -12.09 10.76 -19.15
N SER A 39 -11.72 11.99 -19.53
CA SER A 39 -10.42 12.56 -19.16
C SER A 39 -10.27 12.82 -17.66
N SER A 40 -11.31 13.33 -16.99
CA SER A 40 -11.26 13.57 -15.53
C SER A 40 -11.23 12.28 -14.72
N GLU A 41 -11.98 11.25 -15.11
CA GLU A 41 -11.88 9.91 -14.50
C GLU A 41 -10.51 9.27 -14.81
N TYR A 42 -9.99 9.47 -16.02
CA TYR A 42 -8.68 8.99 -16.45
C TYR A 42 -7.52 9.65 -15.69
N ASP A 43 -7.63 10.95 -15.41
CA ASP A 43 -6.69 11.71 -14.60
C ASP A 43 -6.77 11.29 -13.13
N LEU A 44 -7.97 11.01 -12.61
CA LEU A 44 -8.14 10.48 -11.25
C LEU A 44 -7.54 9.08 -11.10
N ARG A 45 -7.66 8.21 -12.12
CA ARG A 45 -7.04 6.88 -12.12
C ARG A 45 -5.52 6.96 -12.15
N THR A 46 -4.96 7.85 -12.96
CA THR A 46 -3.50 8.04 -13.05
C THR A 46 -2.90 8.70 -11.80
N LYS A 47 -3.60 9.66 -11.18
CA LYS A 47 -3.16 10.34 -9.95
C LYS A 47 -3.41 9.52 -8.67
N GLY A 48 -4.45 8.69 -8.64
CA GLY A 48 -4.80 7.87 -7.46
C GLY A 48 -4.11 6.51 -7.40
N SER A 49 -3.50 6.07 -8.50
CA SER A 49 -2.97 4.70 -8.66
C SER A 49 -1.50 4.68 -9.08
N SER A 50 -0.75 5.74 -8.77
CA SER A 50 0.69 5.85 -9.04
C SER A 50 1.48 4.89 -8.14
N HIS A 51 1.25 3.58 -8.27
CA HIS A 51 2.07 2.57 -7.62
C HIS A 51 3.44 2.55 -8.33
N PRO A 52 4.54 2.78 -7.59
CA PRO A 52 5.88 2.59 -8.12
C PRO A 52 6.00 1.16 -8.66
N GLY A 53 6.57 1.02 -9.86
CA GLY A 53 6.79 -0.28 -10.50
C GLY A 53 5.67 -0.79 -11.42
N LEU A 54 4.45 -0.22 -11.40
CA LEU A 54 3.40 -0.59 -12.37
C LEU A 54 3.55 0.15 -13.70
N THR A 55 3.19 -0.52 -14.82
CA THR A 55 3.17 0.15 -16.12
C THR A 55 2.04 1.17 -16.21
N LYS A 56 2.19 2.22 -17.05
CA LYS A 56 1.12 3.19 -17.32
C LYS A 56 -0.18 2.49 -17.76
N ALA A 57 -0.08 1.36 -18.47
CA ALA A 57 -1.23 0.59 -18.92
C ALA A 57 -1.96 -0.07 -17.74
N GLN A 58 -1.22 -0.69 -16.82
CA GLN A 58 -1.77 -1.24 -15.57
C GLN A 58 -2.42 -0.15 -14.72
N GLN A 59 -1.75 0.99 -14.51
CA GLN A 59 -2.28 2.13 -13.75
C GLN A 59 -3.58 2.70 -14.33
N ARG A 60 -3.78 2.58 -15.66
CA ARG A 60 -5.02 2.98 -16.35
C ARG A 60 -6.13 1.93 -16.29
N GLY A 61 -5.86 0.74 -15.75
CA GLY A 61 -6.79 -0.40 -15.76
C GLY A 61 -6.82 -1.17 -17.08
N HIS A 62 -5.82 -0.98 -17.94
CA HIS A 62 -5.68 -1.63 -19.23
C HIS A 62 -4.42 -2.50 -19.27
N ALA A 63 -4.27 -3.40 -18.30
CA ALA A 63 -3.16 -4.35 -18.28
C ALA A 63 -3.15 -5.17 -19.58
N ARG A 64 -1.99 -5.24 -20.23
CA ARG A 64 -1.79 -5.94 -21.49
C ARG A 64 -1.47 -7.40 -21.20
N SER A 65 -2.49 -8.23 -21.01
CA SER A 65 -2.32 -9.67 -20.77
C SER A 65 -1.47 -10.35 -21.85
N SER A 66 -1.56 -9.89 -23.10
CA SER A 66 -0.73 -10.37 -24.22
C SER A 66 0.77 -10.10 -24.07
N ARG A 67 1.17 -9.23 -23.14
CA ARG A 67 2.57 -8.94 -22.77
C ARG A 67 2.93 -9.47 -21.38
N GLY A 68 2.11 -10.35 -20.81
CA GLY A 68 2.32 -10.89 -19.47
C GLY A 68 1.98 -9.92 -18.32
N GLU A 69 1.34 -8.78 -18.59
CA GLU A 69 0.96 -7.84 -17.53
C GLU A 69 -0.27 -8.34 -16.76
N SER A 70 -0.16 -8.42 -15.42
CA SER A 70 -1.32 -8.69 -14.55
C SER A 70 -2.13 -7.42 -14.27
N SER A 71 -3.45 -7.54 -14.13
CA SER A 71 -4.32 -6.42 -13.74
C SER A 71 -4.08 -5.98 -12.30
N ILE A 72 -4.30 -4.71 -11.99
CA ILE A 72 -4.22 -4.18 -10.61
C ILE A 72 -5.16 -4.94 -9.66
N SER A 73 -6.37 -5.28 -10.12
CA SER A 73 -7.31 -6.07 -9.32
C SER A 73 -6.75 -7.44 -8.97
N ARG A 74 -6.11 -8.13 -9.93
CA ARG A 74 -5.45 -9.42 -9.69
C ARG A 74 -4.30 -9.26 -8.70
N LEU A 75 -3.43 -8.28 -8.92
CA LEU A 75 -2.28 -7.98 -8.06
C LEU A 75 -2.70 -7.69 -6.60
N ARG A 76 -3.81 -6.96 -6.40
CA ARG A 76 -4.40 -6.71 -5.06
C ARG A 76 -4.98 -7.95 -4.43
N ALA A 77 -5.65 -8.79 -5.22
CA ALA A 77 -6.28 -10.01 -4.74
C ALA A 77 -5.24 -10.98 -4.16
N ILE A 78 -4.10 -11.11 -4.85
CA ILE A 78 -2.98 -11.98 -4.44
C ILE A 78 -1.98 -11.28 -3.49
N GLY A 79 -2.28 -10.05 -3.05
CA GLY A 79 -1.51 -9.34 -2.03
C GLY A 79 -0.18 -8.73 -2.49
N GLN A 80 0.13 -8.74 -3.79
CA GLN A 80 1.37 -8.19 -4.35
C GLN A 80 1.44 -6.67 -4.29
N ILE A 81 0.28 -6.00 -4.40
CA ILE A 81 0.15 -4.55 -4.23
C ILE A 81 -0.91 -4.23 -3.19
N GLU A 82 -0.84 -3.01 -2.65
CA GLU A 82 -1.74 -2.58 -1.59
C GLU A 82 -3.20 -2.50 -2.04
N ARG A 83 -4.09 -2.97 -1.17
CA ARG A 83 -5.54 -2.80 -1.31
C ARG A 83 -5.93 -1.35 -1.05
N ILE A 84 -5.23 -0.70 -0.12
CA ILE A 84 -5.41 0.69 0.25
C ILE A 84 -4.72 1.57 -0.81
N PRO A 85 -5.37 2.66 -1.29
CA PRO A 85 -4.72 3.58 -2.21
C PRO A 85 -3.41 4.13 -1.64
N GLY A 86 -2.35 4.22 -2.45
CA GLY A 86 -1.04 4.70 -2.01
C GLY A 86 -1.11 6.04 -1.27
N SER A 87 -1.90 6.99 -1.78
CA SER A 87 -2.11 8.29 -1.13
C SER A 87 -2.78 8.22 0.24
N THR A 88 -3.59 7.18 0.51
CA THR A 88 -4.15 6.95 1.85
C THR A 88 -3.09 6.37 2.78
N LEU A 89 -2.25 5.47 2.25
CA LEU A 89 -1.17 4.84 3.01
C LEU A 89 -0.08 5.85 3.35
N ASP A 90 0.30 6.74 2.43
CA ASP A 90 1.25 7.84 2.70
C ASP A 90 0.78 8.73 3.85
N LYS A 91 -0.50 9.11 3.85
CA LYS A 91 -1.10 9.88 4.94
C LYS A 91 -1.16 9.11 6.26
N TYR A 92 -1.29 7.78 6.20
CA TYR A 92 -1.25 6.93 7.38
C TYR A 92 0.15 6.98 8.03
N TYR A 93 1.23 6.73 7.30
CA TYR A 93 2.58 6.80 7.87
C TYR A 93 2.98 8.24 8.27
N GLN A 94 2.52 9.26 7.55
CA GLN A 94 2.67 10.65 8.03
C GLN A 94 1.96 10.87 9.37
N THR A 95 0.78 10.30 9.57
CA THR A 95 0.06 10.35 10.85
C THR A 95 0.87 9.64 11.94
N VAL A 96 1.43 8.46 11.64
CA VAL A 96 2.29 7.71 12.57
C VAL A 96 3.49 8.57 13.00
N LYS A 97 4.18 9.22 12.05
CA LYS A 97 5.29 10.14 12.33
C LYS A 97 4.89 11.32 13.23
N TYR A 98 3.72 11.90 13.06
CA TYR A 98 3.26 12.97 13.96
C TYR A 98 2.93 12.44 15.36
N ILE A 99 2.39 11.22 15.46
CA ILE A 99 2.15 10.56 16.76
C ILE A 99 3.47 10.27 17.47
N SER A 100 4.53 9.83 16.77
CA SER A 100 5.86 9.62 17.37
C SER A 100 6.44 10.91 17.96
N GLN A 101 6.06 12.06 17.39
CA GLN A 101 6.43 13.39 17.87
C GLN A 101 5.54 13.92 19.02
N GLY A 102 4.58 13.13 19.49
CA GLY A 102 3.73 13.45 20.64
C GLY A 102 2.33 14.00 20.30
N ASP A 103 1.96 14.09 19.02
CA ASP A 103 0.62 14.52 18.66
C ASP A 103 -0.46 13.48 19.04
N SER A 104 -1.65 13.97 19.40
CA SER A 104 -2.83 13.11 19.49
C SER A 104 -3.22 12.58 18.10
N LEU A 105 -3.89 11.42 18.02
CA LEU A 105 -4.39 10.88 16.74
C LEU A 105 -5.20 11.91 15.94
N THR A 106 -6.04 12.70 16.61
CA THR A 106 -6.87 13.71 15.93
C THR A 106 -6.01 14.82 15.31
N THR A 107 -5.03 15.31 16.06
CA THR A 107 -4.10 16.35 15.58
C THR A 107 -3.22 15.81 14.44
N ALA A 108 -2.64 14.64 14.63
CA ALA A 108 -1.77 13.98 13.66
C ALA A 108 -2.52 13.70 12.34
N ALA A 109 -3.73 13.13 12.41
CA ALA A 109 -4.55 12.85 11.24
C ALA A 109 -4.89 14.14 10.48
N ARG A 110 -5.22 15.22 11.19
CA ARG A 110 -5.50 16.52 10.57
C ARG A 110 -4.26 17.10 9.89
N LYS A 111 -3.08 17.04 10.53
CA LYS A 111 -1.80 17.49 9.95
C LYS A 111 -1.43 16.71 8.69
N ALA A 112 -1.69 15.40 8.68
CA ALA A 112 -1.50 14.53 7.51
C ALA A 112 -2.61 14.67 6.45
N GLY A 113 -3.62 15.52 6.66
CA GLY A 113 -4.71 15.71 5.70
C GLY A 113 -5.62 14.48 5.55
N THR A 114 -5.88 13.77 6.64
CA THR A 114 -6.77 12.60 6.73
C THR A 114 -7.71 12.71 7.95
N THR A 115 -8.52 11.67 8.19
CA THR A 115 -9.42 11.59 9.36
C THR A 115 -8.99 10.48 10.33
N PRO A 116 -9.25 10.62 11.64
CA PRO A 116 -8.99 9.56 12.61
C PRO A 116 -9.64 8.22 12.25
N GLU A 117 -10.84 8.25 11.67
CA GLU A 117 -11.57 7.06 11.22
C GLU A 117 -10.83 6.36 10.09
N THR A 118 -10.29 7.12 9.14
CA THR A 118 -9.48 6.56 8.04
C THR A 118 -8.21 5.93 8.58
N VAL A 119 -7.54 6.59 9.54
CA VAL A 119 -6.32 6.07 10.17
C VAL A 119 -6.61 4.77 10.92
N ARG A 120 -7.68 4.71 11.72
CA ARG A 120 -8.07 3.48 12.43
C ARG A 120 -8.35 2.33 11.46
N ARG A 121 -9.06 2.59 10.37
CA ARG A 121 -9.36 1.57 9.35
C ARG A 121 -8.08 1.03 8.69
N VAL A 122 -7.11 1.88 8.37
CA VAL A 122 -5.81 1.42 7.85
C VAL A 122 -5.06 0.63 8.93
N ASN A 123 -5.14 1.09 10.18
CA ASN A 123 -4.49 0.44 11.31
C ASN A 123 -5.00 -0.97 11.62
N GLU A 124 -6.23 -1.32 11.25
CA GLU A 124 -6.73 -2.70 11.38
C GLU A 124 -5.87 -3.71 10.61
N GLU A 125 -5.35 -3.31 9.44
CA GLU A 125 -4.48 -4.15 8.60
C GLU A 125 -3.01 -4.06 9.01
N HIS A 126 -2.52 -2.89 9.41
CA HIS A 126 -1.09 -2.66 9.68
C HIS A 126 -0.70 -2.89 11.17
N GLN A 127 -1.63 -2.68 12.10
CA GLN A 127 -1.44 -2.86 13.56
C GLN A 127 -0.22 -2.12 14.14
N LEU A 128 0.15 -0.97 13.56
CA LEU A 128 1.31 -0.19 14.01
C LEU A 128 0.98 0.78 15.14
N LEU A 129 -0.26 1.28 15.20
CA LEU A 129 -0.74 2.14 16.26
C LEU A 129 -1.50 1.33 17.30
N ASP A 130 -1.18 1.50 18.57
CA ASP A 130 -1.90 0.87 19.67
C ASP A 130 -2.22 1.85 20.79
N ARG A 131 -3.21 1.52 21.62
CA ARG A 131 -3.45 2.20 22.89
C ARG A 131 -2.99 1.29 24.02
N PRO A 132 -2.11 1.78 24.92
CA PRO A 132 -1.62 0.96 26.03
C PRO A 132 -2.76 0.50 26.94
N ASP A 133 -3.84 1.28 27.03
CA ASP A 133 -5.06 0.88 27.71
C ASP A 133 -6.30 1.49 27.02
N ARG A 134 -7.50 0.94 27.29
CA ARG A 134 -8.76 1.40 26.68
C ARG A 134 -9.17 2.82 27.09
N THR A 135 -8.70 3.29 28.23
CA THR A 135 -8.96 4.63 28.79
C THR A 135 -7.95 5.68 28.30
N SER A 136 -6.80 5.24 27.79
CA SER A 136 -5.72 6.10 27.31
C SER A 136 -6.18 6.84 26.08
N ARG A 137 -6.02 8.16 26.16
CA ARG A 137 -6.21 9.06 25.03
C ARG A 137 -4.98 9.11 24.13
N ARG A 138 -3.85 8.53 24.58
CA ARG A 138 -2.58 8.53 23.86
C ARG A 138 -2.46 7.27 23.04
N TRP A 139 -2.14 7.46 21.76
CA TRP A 139 -1.74 6.38 20.87
C TRP A 139 -0.23 6.25 20.94
N GLY A 140 0.26 5.02 20.97
CA GLY A 140 1.66 4.67 20.83
C GLY A 140 1.91 3.97 19.51
N ILE A 141 3.19 3.87 19.15
CA ILE A 141 3.66 3.08 18.02
C ILE A 141 4.20 1.78 18.57
N ARG A 142 3.78 0.66 17.99
CA ARG A 142 4.28 -0.67 18.33
C ARG A 142 4.65 -1.39 17.05
N PRO A 143 5.93 -1.43 16.66
CA PRO A 143 6.40 -2.31 15.59
C PRO A 143 5.99 -3.75 15.89
N ALA A 144 5.67 -4.51 14.84
CA ALA A 144 5.33 -5.92 14.99
C ALA A 144 6.57 -6.81 15.12
N GLY A 145 7.72 -6.32 14.64
CA GLY A 145 9.00 -7.01 14.57
C GLY A 145 9.92 -6.26 13.63
N HIS A 146 11.09 -6.84 13.36
CA HIS A 146 12.08 -6.25 12.46
C HIS A 146 12.49 -7.23 11.36
N SER A 147 12.93 -6.70 10.22
CA SER A 147 13.47 -7.53 9.15
C SER A 147 14.56 -6.81 8.40
N ILE A 148 15.57 -7.56 7.94
CA ILE A 148 16.53 -7.08 6.96
C ILE A 148 15.83 -6.85 5.62
N ILE A 149 16.28 -5.85 4.87
CA ILE A 149 15.75 -5.55 3.54
C ILE A 149 16.90 -5.45 2.55
N LEU A 150 16.82 -6.24 1.48
CA LEU A 150 17.63 -6.10 0.29
C LEU A 150 16.77 -5.47 -0.81
N THR A 151 17.16 -4.28 -1.27
CA THR A 151 16.39 -3.53 -2.27
C THR A 151 16.81 -3.86 -3.69
N SER A 152 15.93 -3.55 -4.66
CA SER A 152 16.12 -3.87 -6.09
C SER A 152 17.26 -3.11 -6.79
N ASP A 153 17.89 -2.17 -6.09
CA ASP A 153 19.12 -1.47 -6.48
C ASP A 153 20.37 -2.08 -5.83
N GLY A 154 20.22 -3.20 -5.11
CA GLY A 154 21.30 -3.90 -4.43
C GLY A 154 21.68 -3.28 -3.08
N GLU A 155 20.94 -2.29 -2.59
CA GLU A 155 21.22 -1.71 -1.27
C GLU A 155 20.73 -2.63 -0.14
N TYR A 156 21.58 -2.77 0.87
CA TYR A 156 21.27 -3.49 2.09
C TYR A 156 20.87 -2.52 3.20
N PHE A 157 19.75 -2.81 3.84
CA PHE A 157 19.32 -2.13 5.04
C PHE A 157 19.39 -3.10 6.23
N PRO A 158 20.03 -2.68 7.35
CA PRO A 158 20.02 -3.45 8.59
C PRO A 158 18.57 -3.65 9.07
N PRO A 159 18.32 -4.51 10.08
CA PRO A 159 16.97 -4.78 10.56
C PRO A 159 16.18 -3.49 10.81
N VAL A 160 15.12 -3.29 10.02
CA VAL A 160 14.21 -2.14 10.16
C VAL A 160 12.93 -2.58 10.86
N ASP A 161 12.37 -1.68 11.67
CA ASP A 161 11.09 -1.90 12.31
C ASP A 161 9.96 -1.90 11.28
N LEU A 162 9.12 -2.93 11.32
CA LEU A 162 8.01 -3.12 10.39
C LEU A 162 6.68 -3.23 11.12
N ASP A 163 5.62 -2.78 10.44
CA ASP A 163 4.26 -3.10 10.85
C ASP A 163 3.92 -4.57 10.56
N LYS A 164 2.81 -5.07 11.11
CA LYS A 164 2.44 -6.49 11.02
C LYS A 164 2.28 -6.97 9.58
N ARG A 165 1.72 -6.14 8.71
CA ARG A 165 1.47 -6.50 7.32
C ARG A 165 2.79 -6.60 6.55
N ASN A 166 3.65 -5.61 6.71
CA ASN A 166 4.95 -5.59 6.05
C ASN A 166 5.87 -6.69 6.58
N LEU A 167 5.88 -6.94 7.89
CA LEU A 167 6.61 -8.05 8.49
C LEU A 167 6.12 -9.40 7.94
N SER A 168 4.80 -9.61 7.83
CA SER A 168 4.24 -10.83 7.24
C SER A 168 4.66 -11.02 5.79
N ARG A 169 4.71 -9.94 4.99
CA ARG A 169 5.24 -9.99 3.62
C ARG A 169 6.72 -10.34 3.60
N MET A 170 7.52 -9.76 4.50
CA MET A 170 8.94 -10.05 4.61
C MET A 170 9.21 -11.49 5.02
N GLY A 171 8.50 -12.05 6.01
CA GLY A 171 8.63 -13.47 6.35
C GLY A 171 8.27 -14.38 5.17
N THR A 172 7.27 -13.99 4.39
CA THR A 172 6.85 -14.71 3.18
C THR A 172 7.85 -14.58 2.02
N TYR A 173 8.61 -13.49 1.97
CA TYR A 173 9.71 -13.25 1.04
C TYR A 173 10.92 -14.11 1.43
N TRP A 174 11.37 -14.00 2.68
CA TRP A 174 12.52 -14.73 3.20
C TRP A 174 12.32 -16.24 3.24
N ALA A 175 11.10 -16.72 3.51
CA ALA A 175 10.78 -18.15 3.40
C ALA A 175 10.94 -18.67 1.96
N ILE A 176 10.68 -17.84 0.94
CA ILE A 176 10.93 -18.21 -0.45
C ILE A 176 12.44 -18.27 -0.72
N VAL A 177 13.18 -17.26 -0.28
CA VAL A 177 14.63 -17.20 -0.46
C VAL A 177 15.30 -18.43 0.15
N GLY A 178 14.94 -18.78 1.40
CA GLY A 178 15.46 -19.98 2.05
C GLY A 178 15.06 -21.28 1.33
N ASN A 179 13.85 -21.38 0.77
CA ASN A 179 13.49 -22.53 -0.06
C ASN A 179 14.33 -22.61 -1.33
N ALA A 180 14.58 -21.46 -1.98
CA ALA A 180 15.35 -21.39 -3.21
C ALA A 180 16.83 -21.76 -2.98
N GLN A 181 17.44 -21.32 -1.88
CA GLN A 181 18.77 -21.77 -1.42
C GLN A 181 18.85 -23.29 -1.29
N ASN A 182 17.79 -23.91 -0.78
CA ASN A 182 17.69 -25.36 -0.63
C ASN A 182 17.30 -26.11 -1.94
N GLY A 183 17.40 -25.46 -3.10
CA GLY A 183 17.07 -26.05 -4.39
C GLY A 183 15.56 -26.24 -4.65
N LYS A 184 14.68 -25.69 -3.80
CA LYS A 184 13.22 -25.82 -3.90
C LYS A 184 12.58 -24.54 -4.44
N GLY A 185 11.98 -24.60 -5.62
CA GLY A 185 11.00 -23.59 -6.07
C GLY A 185 11.57 -22.27 -6.61
N HIS A 186 12.25 -22.33 -7.75
CA HIS A 186 12.94 -21.19 -8.37
C HIS A 186 12.02 -20.06 -8.93
N GLN A 187 10.69 -20.24 -8.97
CA GLN A 187 9.78 -19.29 -9.64
C GLN A 187 8.99 -18.35 -8.71
N SER A 188 9.46 -18.09 -7.49
CA SER A 188 8.60 -17.53 -6.45
C SER A 188 8.88 -16.08 -6.08
N LEU A 189 10.09 -15.55 -6.33
CA LEU A 189 10.42 -14.14 -6.02
C LEU A 189 9.79 -13.12 -6.97
N ALA A 190 9.50 -13.51 -8.21
CA ALA A 190 8.88 -12.63 -9.21
C ALA A 190 7.55 -12.00 -8.72
N ARG A 191 6.87 -12.64 -7.77
CA ARG A 191 5.65 -12.10 -7.15
C ARG A 191 5.89 -10.80 -6.38
N PHE A 192 7.11 -10.57 -5.89
CA PHE A 192 7.47 -9.37 -5.13
C PHE A 192 7.98 -8.23 -6.00
N LYS A 193 8.03 -8.38 -7.33
CA LYS A 193 8.64 -7.41 -8.25
C LYS A 193 8.05 -6.00 -8.15
N HIS A 194 6.81 -5.90 -7.68
CA HIS A 194 6.06 -4.66 -7.48
C HIS A 194 5.68 -4.41 -6.03
N THR A 195 6.23 -5.21 -5.10
CA THR A 195 5.97 -5.07 -3.68
C THR A 195 6.87 -3.96 -3.13
N ILE A 196 6.24 -3.06 -2.38
CA ILE A 196 6.91 -1.99 -1.64
C ILE A 196 6.69 -2.31 -0.17
N ILE A 197 7.78 -2.39 0.56
CA ILE A 197 7.80 -2.51 2.01
C ILE A 197 7.97 -1.11 2.58
N ARG A 198 7.28 -0.85 3.69
CA ARG A 198 7.41 0.39 4.42
C ARG A 198 7.81 0.11 5.85
N ASP A 199 8.83 0.83 6.33
CA ASP A 199 9.15 0.83 7.74
C ASP A 199 8.16 1.68 8.54
N VAL A 200 8.34 1.72 9.85
CA VAL A 200 7.51 2.52 10.76
C VAL A 200 7.59 4.01 10.52
N ASP A 201 8.69 4.50 9.93
CA ASP A 201 8.90 5.91 9.57
C ASP A 201 8.27 6.27 8.22
N GLY A 202 7.82 5.27 7.47
CA GLY A 202 7.19 5.41 6.16
C GLY A 202 8.17 5.47 4.99
N ASN A 203 9.46 5.17 5.21
CA ASN A 203 10.43 4.96 4.15
C ASN A 203 9.99 3.77 3.29
N GLN A 204 10.27 3.84 1.98
CA GLN A 204 9.77 2.87 1.02
C GLN A 204 10.92 2.07 0.42
N TYR A 205 10.79 0.75 0.48
CA TYR A 205 11.79 -0.19 0.00
C TYR A 205 11.17 -1.08 -1.06
N ARG A 206 11.80 -1.17 -2.23
CA ARG A 206 11.40 -2.11 -3.27
C ARG A 206 12.30 -3.33 -3.18
N LEU A 207 11.73 -4.51 -2.98
CA LEU A 207 12.50 -5.73 -2.76
C LEU A 207 13.26 -6.18 -4.00
N GLU A 208 14.47 -6.69 -3.80
CA GLU A 208 15.18 -7.44 -4.83
C GLU A 208 14.43 -8.74 -5.14
N THR A 209 14.30 -9.06 -6.42
CA THR A 209 13.59 -10.25 -6.89
C THR A 209 14.41 -11.12 -7.84
N ASP A 210 15.59 -10.65 -8.25
CA ASP A 210 16.58 -11.49 -8.89
C ASP A 210 17.19 -12.42 -7.85
N LEU A 211 16.90 -13.72 -7.99
CA LEU A 211 17.39 -14.73 -7.07
C LEU A 211 18.92 -14.79 -7.05
N ASN A 212 19.58 -14.55 -8.19
CA ASN A 212 21.04 -14.63 -8.24
C ASN A 212 21.68 -13.53 -7.38
N VAL A 213 21.15 -12.31 -7.46
CA VAL A 213 21.61 -11.17 -6.65
C VAL A 213 21.37 -11.44 -5.16
N VAL A 214 20.20 -11.98 -4.81
CA VAL A 214 19.89 -12.31 -3.40
C VAL A 214 20.84 -13.40 -2.87
N LEU A 215 21.14 -14.42 -3.67
CA LEU A 215 22.02 -15.53 -3.28
C LEU A 215 23.47 -15.07 -3.17
N GLU A 216 23.96 -14.30 -4.15
CA GLU A 216 25.31 -13.70 -4.12
C GLU A 216 25.48 -12.84 -2.87
N TRP A 217 24.49 -12.00 -2.55
CA TRP A 217 24.50 -11.20 -1.31
C TRP A 217 24.53 -12.09 -0.06
N LEU A 218 23.75 -13.17 0.00
CA LEU A 218 23.74 -14.08 1.15
C LEU A 218 25.10 -14.79 1.34
N ASP A 219 25.75 -15.17 0.25
CA ASP A 219 27.08 -15.78 0.26
C ASP A 219 28.14 -14.77 0.73
N GLU A 220 28.05 -13.50 0.32
CA GLU A 220 28.98 -12.43 0.73
C GLU A 220 28.90 -12.09 2.22
N GLN A 221 27.70 -12.18 2.81
CA GLN A 221 27.50 -11.85 4.22
C GLN A 221 27.97 -12.95 5.18
N ASP A 222 28.48 -14.07 4.65
CA ASP A 222 28.90 -15.25 5.43
C ASP A 222 27.79 -15.69 6.41
N PHE A 223 26.52 -15.49 6.01
CA PHE A 223 25.37 -15.87 6.81
C PHE A 223 25.31 -17.39 6.84
N ASP A 224 25.82 -17.98 7.92
CA ASP A 224 25.58 -19.39 8.13
C ASP A 224 24.06 -19.60 8.27
N SER A 225 23.56 -20.66 7.66
CA SER A 225 22.13 -21.00 7.62
C SER A 225 21.44 -20.95 9.00
N GLY A 226 22.20 -21.19 10.08
CA GLY A 226 21.75 -21.07 11.47
C GLY A 226 21.60 -19.64 12.01
N ASP A 227 22.27 -18.63 11.45
CA ASP A 227 22.06 -17.22 11.80
C ASP A 227 20.78 -16.68 11.15
N PHE A 228 20.51 -17.10 9.92
CA PHE A 228 19.23 -16.83 9.25
C PHE A 228 18.07 -17.44 10.05
N GLU A 229 18.14 -18.72 10.42
CA GLU A 229 17.11 -19.34 11.26
C GLU A 229 16.97 -18.64 12.63
N ARG A 230 18.07 -18.20 13.24
CA ARG A 230 18.02 -17.46 14.53
C ARG A 230 17.34 -16.10 14.39
N MET A 231 17.60 -15.36 13.31
CA MET A 231 16.93 -14.07 13.03
C MET A 231 15.40 -14.19 12.96
N PHE A 232 14.86 -15.32 12.48
CA PHE A 232 13.42 -15.52 12.36
C PHE A 232 12.81 -16.36 13.50
N SER A 233 13.61 -17.16 14.20
CA SER A 233 13.14 -18.04 15.29
C SER A 233 13.01 -17.31 16.63
N SER A 234 13.82 -16.28 16.88
CA SER A 234 13.76 -15.54 18.16
C SER A 234 12.45 -14.77 18.36
N GLU A 235 11.73 -14.40 17.29
CA GLU A 235 10.47 -13.64 17.40
C GLU A 235 9.24 -14.53 17.72
N ASN A 236 9.25 -15.82 17.34
CA ASN A 236 8.16 -16.76 17.65
C ASN A 236 8.18 -17.26 19.10
N GLY A 237 9.32 -17.15 19.79
CA GLY A 237 9.47 -17.57 21.19
C GLY A 237 8.89 -16.56 22.20
N ALA A 238 9.04 -15.26 21.93
CA ALA A 238 8.61 -14.21 22.86
C ALA A 238 7.09 -13.97 22.87
N SER A 239 6.37 -14.38 21.83
CA SER A 239 4.93 -14.16 21.67
C SER A 239 4.04 -15.31 22.21
N ARG A 240 4.64 -16.38 22.76
CA ARG A 240 3.91 -17.48 23.42
C ARG A 240 3.95 -17.45 24.96
N ALA A 241 4.66 -16.50 25.56
CA ALA A 241 4.85 -16.41 27.01
C ALA A 241 4.12 -15.23 27.68
N ALA A 242 3.17 -14.58 26.99
CA ALA A 242 2.36 -13.48 27.52
C ALA A 242 0.86 -13.76 27.40
#